data_AF-A0A6N6RPI9-F1
#
_entry.id   AF-A0A6N6RPI9-F1
#
_cell.length_a   1.000
_cell.length_b   1.000
_cell.length_c   1.000
_cell.angle_alpha   90.00
_cell.angle_beta   90.00
_cell.angle_gamma   90.00
#
_symmetry.space_group_name_H-M   'P 1'
#
loop_
_entity.id
_entity.type
_entity.pdbx_description
1 polymer ?
#
loop_
_entity_poly.entity_id
_entity_poly.type
_entity_poly.pdbx_seq_one_letter_code
_entity_poly.pdbx_strand_id
1 'polypeptide(L)'
;MKFEEAAKLTSPFSYRLYQWFNEAKNLNSSKENGTIKVSLDLEWMKKQSGLEGKYERWDVFKAKVINPAVEQINAKTDISVIWKPVKNGRKVDAIQFNYVLEKDESCMKPLRPRLFRRPKVLKGSHEEGVWMRKNLALLLEYEVQLKQYDNKEKLTLADLRKIADYASICDKITEDRVRNEIALRTKKL
;
A
#
# COMPACT_ATOMS: atom_id res chain seq x y z
N MET A 1 -2.68 18.50 -1.73
CA MET A 1 -1.78 18.42 -0.56
C MET A 1 -2.65 18.24 0.67
N LYS A 2 -2.41 17.21 1.49
CA LYS A 2 -3.13 17.02 2.75
C LYS A 2 -2.52 17.95 3.81
N PHE A 3 -3.28 18.97 4.22
CA PHE A 3 -2.79 20.00 5.15
C PHE A 3 -2.41 19.43 6.52
N GLU A 4 -3.14 18.43 7.00
CA GLU A 4 -2.90 17.79 8.31
C GLU A 4 -1.52 17.14 8.40
N GLU A 5 -1.04 16.53 7.32
CA GLU A 5 0.27 15.88 7.29
C GLU A 5 1.39 16.90 7.17
N ALA A 6 1.19 17.92 6.35
CA ALA A 6 2.14 19.01 6.19
C ALA A 6 2.37 19.76 7.52
N ALA A 7 1.33 19.92 8.34
CA ALA A 7 1.42 20.55 9.66
C ALA A 7 2.27 19.76 10.68
N LYS A 8 2.50 18.46 10.47
CA LYS A 8 3.34 17.62 11.35
C LYS A 8 4.84 17.82 11.11
N LEU A 9 5.20 18.42 9.97
CA LEU A 9 6.58 18.67 9.57
C LEU A 9 7.12 19.91 10.29
N THR A 10 8.16 19.75 11.10
CA THR A 10 8.73 20.86 11.88
C THR A 10 9.90 21.57 11.20
N SER A 11 10.57 20.92 10.23
CA SER A 11 11.65 21.55 9.47
C SER A 11 11.10 22.27 8.22
N PRO A 12 11.50 23.52 7.97
CA PRO A 12 11.08 24.28 6.78
C PRO A 12 11.43 23.57 5.48
N PHE A 13 12.58 22.90 5.44
CA PHE A 13 12.99 22.16 4.24
C PHE A 13 12.14 20.91 4.02
N SER A 14 11.77 20.18 5.09
CA SER A 14 10.86 19.03 4.98
C SER A 14 9.51 19.43 4.40
N TYR A 15 8.96 20.56 4.87
CA TYR A 15 7.71 21.10 4.34
C TYR A 15 7.83 21.43 2.85
N ARG A 16 8.89 22.13 2.44
CA ARG A 16 9.15 22.45 1.02
C ARG A 16 9.29 21.20 0.16
N LEU A 17 10.05 20.22 0.63
CA LEU A 17 10.27 18.97 -0.08
C LEU A 17 8.96 18.18 -0.26
N TYR A 18 8.13 18.10 0.80
CA TYR A 18 6.81 17.48 0.73
C TYR A 18 5.85 18.24 -0.20
N GLN A 19 5.95 19.57 -0.28
CA GLN A 19 5.21 20.37 -1.24
C GLN A 19 5.61 20.01 -2.68
N TRP A 20 6.91 19.93 -3.00
CA TRP A 20 7.39 19.54 -4.32
C TRP A 20 6.94 18.12 -4.71
N PHE A 21 6.91 17.18 -3.77
CA PHE A 21 6.34 15.84 -4.02
C PHE A 21 4.83 15.88 -4.31
N ASN A 22 4.08 16.73 -3.64
CA ASN A 22 2.65 16.88 -3.94
C ASN A 22 2.40 17.51 -5.31
N GLU A 23 3.22 18.48 -5.71
CA GLU A 23 3.16 19.10 -7.04
C GLU A 23 3.49 18.07 -8.14
N ALA A 24 4.53 17.26 -7.93
CA ALA A 24 4.95 16.23 -8.87
C ALA A 24 3.97 15.05 -8.98
N LYS A 25 3.09 14.81 -7.98
CA LYS A 25 2.10 13.71 -7.96
C LYS A 25 1.13 13.74 -9.14
N ASN A 26 0.87 14.92 -9.69
CA ASN A 26 -0.06 15.12 -10.82
C ASN A 26 0.60 14.95 -12.20
N LEU A 27 1.93 14.79 -12.25
CA LEU A 27 2.66 14.58 -13.50
C LEU A 27 2.60 13.09 -13.87
N ASN A 28 1.76 12.75 -14.87
CA ASN A 28 1.56 11.36 -15.32
C ASN A 28 2.83 10.72 -15.92
N SER A 29 3.78 11.53 -16.40
CA SER A 29 5.07 11.09 -16.94
C SER A 29 6.04 10.50 -15.91
N SER A 30 5.75 10.63 -14.61
CA SER A 30 6.67 10.24 -13.52
C SER A 30 6.22 8.99 -12.75
N LYS A 31 5.11 8.36 -13.15
CA LYS A 31 4.51 7.19 -12.45
C LYS A 31 4.95 5.89 -13.14
N GLU A 32 5.77 5.11 -12.44
CA GLU A 32 6.15 3.76 -12.87
C GLU A 32 5.80 2.79 -11.72
N ASN A 33 4.89 1.85 -11.96
CA ASN A 33 4.47 0.83 -10.98
C ASN A 33 4.09 1.39 -9.58
N GLY A 34 3.40 2.54 -9.52
CA GLY A 34 2.97 3.16 -8.26
C GLY A 34 4.08 3.92 -7.51
N THR A 35 5.31 3.94 -8.03
CA THR A 35 6.41 4.78 -7.54
C THR A 35 6.48 6.05 -8.38
N ILE A 36 6.61 7.20 -7.72
CA ILE A 36 6.82 8.49 -8.37
C ILE A 36 8.30 8.85 -8.28
N LYS A 37 8.91 9.15 -9.43
CA LYS A 37 10.32 9.57 -9.50
C LYS A 37 10.41 11.06 -9.76
N VAL A 38 11.16 11.78 -8.94
CA VAL A 38 11.39 13.22 -9.07
C VAL A 38 12.87 13.49 -8.99
N SER A 39 13.43 14.09 -10.04
CA SER A 39 14.81 14.55 -10.06
C SER A 39 14.82 16.06 -9.86
N LEU A 40 15.48 16.52 -8.80
CA LEU A 40 15.62 17.94 -8.48
C LEU A 40 17.08 18.34 -8.57
N ASP A 41 17.34 19.42 -9.29
CA ASP A 41 18.69 20.01 -9.36
C ASP A 41 19.11 20.58 -8.00
N LEU A 42 20.36 20.37 -7.63
CA LEU A 42 20.88 20.73 -6.31
C LEU A 42 20.91 22.25 -6.10
N GLU A 43 21.29 23.00 -7.12
CA GLU A 43 21.39 24.45 -7.08
C GLU A 43 20.00 25.08 -7.05
N TRP A 44 19.09 24.58 -7.88
CA TRP A 44 17.68 24.96 -7.86
C TRP A 44 17.04 24.72 -6.48
N MET A 45 17.27 23.55 -5.86
CA MET A 45 16.73 23.27 -4.53
C MET A 45 17.24 24.24 -3.48
N LYS A 46 18.55 24.53 -3.48
CA LYS A 46 19.15 25.48 -2.54
C LYS A 46 18.55 26.86 -2.71
N LYS A 47 18.38 27.33 -3.95
CA LYS A 47 17.75 28.61 -4.26
C LYS A 47 16.29 28.67 -3.78
N GLN A 48 15.48 27.67 -4.13
CA GLN A 48 14.05 27.63 -3.76
C GLN A 48 13.81 27.49 -2.25
N SER A 49 14.77 26.92 -1.51
CA SER A 49 14.69 26.78 -0.06
C SER A 49 15.39 27.89 0.72
N GLY A 50 15.97 28.91 0.04
CA GLY A 50 16.70 30.00 0.71
C GLY A 50 18.00 29.52 1.39
N LEU A 51 18.60 28.45 0.89
CA LEU A 51 19.84 27.84 1.36
C LEU A 51 21.03 28.14 0.42
N GLU A 52 20.91 29.15 -0.43
CA GLU A 52 21.98 29.64 -1.28
C GLU A 52 23.17 30.11 -0.42
N GLY A 53 24.39 29.71 -0.79
CA GLY A 53 25.61 29.94 -0.01
C GLY A 53 25.71 29.14 1.31
N LYS A 54 24.67 28.39 1.71
CA LYS A 54 24.69 27.53 2.90
C LYS A 54 24.98 26.08 2.53
N TYR A 55 25.65 25.38 3.45
CA TYR A 55 25.96 23.96 3.32
C TYR A 55 26.63 23.63 1.97
N GLU A 56 27.68 24.39 1.61
CA GLU A 56 28.37 24.25 0.31
C GLU A 56 28.89 22.83 0.09
N ARG A 57 29.47 22.23 1.14
CA ARG A 57 29.90 20.84 1.12
C ARG A 57 28.69 19.90 1.05
N TRP A 58 28.68 19.05 0.02
CA TRP A 58 27.65 18.04 -0.19
C TRP A 58 27.39 17.19 1.06
N ASP A 59 28.43 16.72 1.74
CA ASP A 59 28.27 15.87 2.93
C ASP A 59 27.49 16.58 4.05
N VAL A 60 27.72 17.89 4.21
CA VAL A 60 27.03 18.70 5.22
C VAL A 60 25.58 18.94 4.80
N PHE A 61 25.33 19.25 3.52
CA PHE A 61 23.97 19.41 3.01
C PHE A 61 23.17 18.12 3.13
N LYS A 62 23.77 16.99 2.77
CA LYS A 62 23.20 15.65 2.95
C LYS A 62 22.82 15.40 4.41
N ALA A 63 23.77 15.56 5.33
CA ALA A 63 23.58 15.22 6.74
C ALA A 63 22.62 16.18 7.48
N LYS A 64 22.64 17.47 7.18
CA LYS A 64 21.88 18.48 7.92
C LYS A 64 20.56 18.89 7.27
N VAL A 65 20.37 18.60 5.98
CA VAL A 65 19.18 19.04 5.23
C VAL A 65 18.42 17.85 4.67
N ILE A 66 19.06 17.02 3.83
CA ILE A 66 18.37 15.95 3.11
C ILE A 66 17.95 14.81 4.04
N ASN A 67 18.88 14.25 4.80
CA ASN A 67 18.60 13.15 5.72
C ASN A 67 17.49 13.49 6.72
N PRO A 68 17.59 14.57 7.53
CA PRO A 68 16.56 14.87 8.52
C PRO A 68 15.22 15.21 7.88
N ALA A 69 15.21 15.75 6.67
CA ALA A 69 13.96 16.04 5.97
C ALA A 69 13.26 14.77 5.48
N VAL A 70 14.01 13.85 4.87
CA VAL A 70 13.46 12.56 4.40
C VAL A 70 13.02 11.71 5.58
N GLU A 71 13.82 11.62 6.65
CA GLU A 71 13.45 10.91 7.88
C GLU A 71 12.15 11.46 8.47
N GLN A 72 12.02 12.79 8.51
CA GLN A 72 10.81 13.43 9.04
C GLN A 72 9.57 13.18 8.17
N ILE A 73 9.70 13.23 6.84
CA ILE A 73 8.60 12.93 5.91
C ILE A 73 8.14 11.48 6.11
N ASN A 74 9.08 10.53 6.08
CA ASN A 74 8.78 9.11 6.26
C ASN A 74 8.15 8.80 7.63
N ALA A 75 8.50 9.55 8.68
CA ALA A 75 7.97 9.30 10.02
C ALA A 75 6.59 9.92 10.28
N LYS A 76 6.17 10.94 9.51
CA LYS A 76 5.04 11.81 9.89
C LYS A 76 3.98 12.00 8.82
N THR A 77 4.19 11.51 7.60
CA THR A 77 3.30 11.73 6.46
C THR A 77 2.88 10.42 5.80
N ASP A 78 1.95 10.46 4.86
CA ASP A 78 1.51 9.31 4.06
C ASP A 78 2.48 8.97 2.92
N ILE A 79 3.72 9.43 2.99
CA ILE A 79 4.70 9.25 1.92
C ILE A 79 5.94 8.57 2.45
N SER A 80 6.29 7.46 1.80
CA SER A 80 7.57 6.79 1.97
C SER A 80 8.52 7.20 0.85
N VAL A 81 9.63 7.83 1.21
CA VAL A 81 10.61 8.44 0.32
C VAL A 81 11.98 7.78 0.48
N ILE A 82 12.59 7.44 -0.64
CA ILE A 82 14.01 7.12 -0.75
C ILE A 82 14.67 8.08 -1.74
N TRP A 83 15.98 8.27 -1.62
CA TRP A 83 16.69 9.19 -2.50
C TRP A 83 18.07 8.65 -2.89
N LYS A 84 18.56 9.10 -4.04
CA LYS A 84 19.92 8.85 -4.49
C LYS A 84 20.53 10.10 -5.15
N PRO A 85 21.82 10.37 -4.96
CA PRO A 85 22.49 11.47 -5.64
C PRO A 85 22.71 11.12 -7.12
N VAL A 86 22.48 12.09 -8.00
CA VAL A 86 22.83 12.04 -9.41
C VAL A 86 24.15 12.80 -9.58
N LYS A 87 25.19 12.07 -9.97
CA LYS A 87 26.56 12.59 -10.06
C LYS A 87 26.94 12.87 -11.50
N ASN A 88 27.72 13.94 -11.67
CA ASN A 88 28.43 14.25 -12.90
C ASN A 88 29.92 14.31 -12.57
N GLY A 89 30.63 13.21 -12.89
CA GLY A 89 31.98 12.97 -12.40
C GLY A 89 32.05 12.92 -10.87
N ARG A 90 32.82 13.83 -10.26
CA ARG A 90 33.00 13.92 -8.79
C ARG A 90 31.95 14.82 -8.10
N LYS A 91 31.21 15.63 -8.87
CA LYS A 91 30.20 16.56 -8.34
C LYS A 91 28.83 15.90 -8.30
N VAL A 92 28.01 16.26 -7.31
CA VAL A 92 26.58 15.92 -7.27
C VAL A 92 25.82 17.09 -7.90
N ASP A 93 25.16 16.85 -9.02
CA ASP A 93 24.42 17.87 -9.77
C ASP A 93 22.93 17.87 -9.37
N ALA A 94 22.35 16.69 -9.13
CA ALA A 94 20.94 16.57 -8.77
C ALA A 94 20.71 15.48 -7.72
N ILE A 95 19.52 15.47 -7.14
CA ILE A 95 19.03 14.41 -6.27
C ILE A 95 17.79 13.80 -6.89
N GLN A 96 17.82 12.48 -7.08
CA GLN A 96 16.66 11.73 -7.49
C GLN A 96 15.96 11.16 -6.25
N PHE A 97 14.74 11.61 -6.03
CA PHE A 97 13.81 11.07 -5.06
C PHE A 97 12.90 10.04 -5.74
N ASN A 98 12.68 8.91 -5.09
CA ASN A 98 11.63 7.97 -5.44
C ASN A 98 10.73 7.84 -4.23
N TYR A 99 9.44 8.07 -4.40
CA TYR A 99 8.50 7.95 -3.31
C TYR A 99 7.23 7.23 -3.71
N VAL A 100 6.63 6.60 -2.71
CA VAL A 100 5.33 5.94 -2.81
C VAL A 100 4.41 6.63 -1.83
N LEU A 101 3.16 6.79 -2.25
CA LEU A 101 2.09 7.11 -1.33
C LEU A 101 1.83 5.82 -0.56
N GLU A 102 2.11 5.84 0.74
CA GLU A 102 1.55 4.86 1.66
C GLU A 102 0.05 5.06 1.57
N LYS A 103 -0.58 4.22 0.75
CA LYS A 103 -2.03 4.14 0.70
C LYS A 103 -2.47 3.72 2.12
N ASP A 104 -3.62 4.23 2.52
CA ASP A 104 -4.38 3.75 3.67
C ASP A 104 -4.37 2.21 3.68
N GLU A 105 -4.54 1.55 4.84
CA GLU A 105 -4.48 0.09 5.06
C GLU A 105 -5.08 -0.78 3.92
N SER A 106 -6.03 -0.23 3.15
CA SER A 106 -6.46 -0.64 1.81
C SER A 106 -5.39 -1.13 0.81
N CYS A 107 -4.10 -0.77 0.94
CA CYS A 107 -3.04 -1.27 0.03
C CYS A 107 -2.22 -2.42 0.56
N MET A 108 -2.41 -2.82 1.80
CA MET A 108 -1.87 -4.09 2.24
C MET A 108 -2.77 -5.17 1.68
N LYS A 109 -2.18 -6.20 1.06
CA LYS A 109 -2.96 -7.36 0.63
C LYS A 109 -3.70 -7.88 1.88
N PRO A 110 -5.03 -7.99 1.84
CA PRO A 110 -5.78 -8.40 3.01
C PRO A 110 -5.32 -9.78 3.46
N LEU A 111 -5.19 -9.94 4.77
CA LEU A 111 -4.75 -11.20 5.35
C LEU A 111 -5.93 -12.15 5.47
N ARG A 112 -5.69 -13.42 5.14
CA ARG A 112 -6.69 -14.48 5.27
C ARG A 112 -7.17 -14.57 6.73
N PRO A 113 -8.48 -14.43 7.02
CA PRO A 113 -8.97 -14.46 8.39
C PRO A 113 -8.80 -15.85 9.01
N ARG A 114 -8.61 -15.87 10.33
CA ARG A 114 -8.65 -17.12 11.10
C ARG A 114 -10.10 -17.56 11.26
N LEU A 115 -10.40 -18.74 10.72
CA LEU A 115 -11.73 -19.33 10.85
C LEU A 115 -11.94 -19.87 12.28
N PHE A 116 -13.18 -19.77 12.75
CA PHE A 116 -13.60 -20.40 13.99
C PHE A 116 -13.45 -21.92 13.89
N ARG A 117 -12.98 -22.55 14.96
CA ARG A 117 -12.88 -24.00 15.05
C ARG A 117 -14.27 -24.64 15.09
N ARG A 118 -14.41 -25.82 14.48
CA ARG A 118 -15.67 -26.57 14.49
C ARG A 118 -16.03 -26.96 15.92
N PRO A 119 -17.24 -26.63 16.41
CA PRO A 119 -17.70 -27.06 17.72
C PRO A 119 -17.93 -28.58 17.75
N LYS A 120 -17.89 -29.19 18.93
CA LYS A 120 -18.12 -30.63 19.12
C LYS A 120 -19.62 -30.94 19.09
N VAL A 121 -20.21 -30.87 17.91
CA VAL A 121 -21.67 -30.98 17.71
C VAL A 121 -22.01 -32.01 16.64
N LEU A 122 -23.26 -32.47 16.64
CA LEU A 122 -23.77 -33.38 15.62
C LEU A 122 -23.80 -32.71 14.25
N LYS A 123 -23.55 -33.50 13.20
CA LYS A 123 -23.65 -33.05 11.81
C LYS A 123 -25.10 -32.69 11.47
N GLY A 124 -25.33 -31.54 10.85
CA GLY A 124 -26.65 -31.01 10.53
C GLY A 124 -27.36 -30.34 11.71
N SER A 125 -26.73 -30.24 12.88
CA SER A 125 -27.31 -29.55 14.03
C SER A 125 -27.42 -28.04 13.79
N HIS A 126 -28.33 -27.39 14.51
CA HIS A 126 -28.46 -25.93 14.48
C HIS A 126 -27.14 -25.22 14.81
N GLU A 127 -26.42 -25.72 15.83
CA GLU A 127 -25.14 -25.18 16.28
C GLU A 127 -24.05 -25.32 15.22
N GLU A 128 -24.02 -26.43 14.48
CA GLU A 128 -23.12 -26.58 13.33
C GLU A 128 -23.43 -25.52 12.26
N GLY A 129 -24.72 -25.33 11.95
CA GLY A 129 -25.16 -24.30 11.00
C GLY A 129 -24.78 -22.88 11.43
N VAL A 130 -24.87 -22.55 12.73
CA VAL A 130 -24.42 -21.25 13.27
C VAL A 130 -22.92 -21.07 13.06
N TRP A 131 -22.13 -22.10 13.34
CA TRP A 131 -20.69 -22.08 13.11
C TRP A 131 -20.34 -21.91 11.63
N MET A 132 -21.02 -22.62 10.74
CA MET A 132 -20.82 -22.54 9.28
C MET A 132 -21.16 -21.14 8.76
N ARG A 133 -22.26 -20.53 9.19
CA ARG A 133 -22.63 -19.15 8.81
C ARG A 133 -21.59 -18.12 9.22
N LYS A 134 -21.04 -18.24 10.44
CA LYS A 134 -19.97 -17.34 10.92
C LYS A 134 -18.73 -17.42 10.04
N ASN A 135 -18.28 -18.64 9.73
CA ASN A 135 -17.10 -18.82 8.88
C ASN A 135 -17.36 -18.46 7.42
N LEU A 136 -18.58 -18.68 6.91
CA LEU A 136 -18.98 -18.25 5.58
C LEU A 136 -18.89 -16.73 5.46
N ALA A 137 -19.44 -15.98 6.43
CA ALA A 137 -19.38 -14.53 6.46
C ALA A 137 -17.93 -14.01 6.41
N LEU A 138 -17.04 -14.58 7.24
CA LEU A 138 -15.61 -14.22 7.23
C LEU A 138 -14.95 -14.44 5.86
N LEU A 139 -15.28 -15.55 5.18
CA LEU A 139 -14.68 -15.85 3.87
C LEU A 139 -15.26 -14.98 2.75
N LEU A 140 -16.54 -14.65 2.80
CA LEU A 140 -17.18 -13.74 1.83
C LEU A 140 -16.66 -12.31 2.00
N GLU A 141 -16.51 -11.84 3.24
CA GLU A 141 -15.90 -10.54 3.53
C GLU A 141 -14.45 -10.49 3.02
N TYR A 142 -13.68 -11.55 3.26
CA TYR A 142 -12.32 -11.67 2.72
C TYR A 142 -12.29 -11.68 1.19
N GLU A 143 -13.26 -12.32 0.51
CA GLU A 143 -13.40 -12.25 -0.96
C GLU A 143 -13.60 -10.81 -1.44
N VAL A 144 -14.44 -10.04 -0.75
CA VAL A 144 -14.71 -8.62 -1.05
C VAL A 144 -13.44 -7.79 -0.87
N GLN A 145 -12.73 -7.96 0.26
CA GLN A 145 -11.48 -7.26 0.53
C GLN A 145 -10.42 -7.54 -0.55
N LEU A 146 -10.27 -8.80 -0.99
CA LEU A 146 -9.33 -9.16 -2.05
C LEU A 146 -9.66 -8.45 -3.37
N LYS A 147 -10.95 -8.39 -3.75
CA LYS A 147 -11.40 -7.69 -4.97
C LYS A 147 -11.22 -6.18 -4.89
N GLN A 148 -11.41 -5.59 -3.71
CA GLN A 148 -11.14 -4.17 -3.47
C GLN A 148 -9.65 -3.84 -3.59
N TYR A 149 -8.78 -4.74 -3.13
CA TYR A 149 -7.33 -4.61 -3.24
C TYR A 149 -6.84 -4.74 -4.70
N ASP A 150 -7.20 -5.84 -5.38
CA ASP A 150 -6.92 -6.07 -6.80
C ASP A 150 -8.05 -6.91 -7.41
N ASN A 151 -8.68 -6.40 -8.47
CA ASN A 151 -9.76 -7.08 -9.18
C ASN A 151 -9.35 -8.44 -9.79
N LYS A 152 -8.05 -8.70 -9.97
CA LYS A 152 -7.53 -9.99 -10.45
C LYS A 152 -7.35 -11.01 -9.33
N GLU A 153 -7.29 -10.58 -8.08
CA GLU A 153 -7.04 -11.44 -6.93
C GLU A 153 -8.25 -12.34 -6.65
N LYS A 154 -7.97 -13.58 -6.26
CA LYS A 154 -8.96 -14.65 -6.19
C LYS A 154 -8.75 -15.49 -4.95
N LEU A 155 -9.85 -15.96 -4.36
CA LEU A 155 -9.78 -16.95 -3.29
C LEU A 155 -9.06 -18.22 -3.74
N THR A 156 -8.40 -18.86 -2.78
CA THR A 156 -7.72 -20.14 -3.00
C THR A 156 -8.76 -21.26 -3.24
N LEU A 157 -8.35 -22.34 -3.93
CA LEU A 157 -9.22 -23.51 -4.10
C LEU A 157 -9.66 -24.13 -2.76
N ALA A 158 -8.80 -24.08 -1.74
CA ALA A 158 -9.13 -24.56 -0.41
C ALA A 158 -10.22 -23.72 0.26
N ASP A 159 -10.17 -22.40 0.12
CA ASP A 159 -11.19 -21.50 0.67
C ASP A 159 -12.50 -21.61 -0.10
N LEU A 160 -12.46 -21.74 -1.44
CA LEU A 160 -13.65 -22.01 -2.25
C LEU A 160 -14.35 -23.30 -1.82
N ARG A 161 -13.60 -24.39 -1.56
CA ARG A 161 -14.20 -25.64 -1.06
C ARG A 161 -14.88 -25.44 0.30
N LYS A 162 -14.25 -24.71 1.22
CA LYS A 162 -14.86 -24.37 2.52
C LYS A 162 -16.12 -23.52 2.36
N ILE A 163 -16.14 -22.55 1.44
CA ILE A 163 -17.33 -21.77 1.15
C ILE A 163 -18.45 -22.66 0.62
N ALA A 164 -18.16 -23.57 -0.32
CA ALA A 164 -19.16 -24.51 -0.82
C ALA A 164 -19.74 -25.38 0.30
N ASP A 165 -18.89 -25.89 1.20
CA ASP A 165 -19.33 -26.65 2.37
C ASP A 165 -20.22 -25.82 3.28
N TYR A 166 -19.80 -24.59 3.65
CA TYR A 166 -20.54 -23.72 4.57
C TYR A 166 -21.85 -23.18 3.98
N ALA A 167 -21.87 -22.88 2.69
CA ALA A 167 -23.03 -22.33 1.99
C ALA A 167 -24.12 -23.39 1.74
N SER A 168 -23.79 -24.69 1.75
CA SER A 168 -24.73 -25.78 1.51
C SER A 168 -25.98 -25.78 2.40
N ILE A 169 -25.91 -25.15 3.58
CA ILE A 169 -27.01 -25.08 4.54
C ILE A 169 -27.88 -23.82 4.36
N CYS A 170 -27.30 -22.71 3.89
CA CYS A 170 -27.94 -21.40 4.01
C CYS A 170 -27.98 -20.55 2.73
N ASP A 171 -27.12 -20.81 1.74
CA ASP A 171 -27.00 -19.97 0.55
C ASP A 171 -26.68 -20.83 -0.67
N LYS A 172 -27.74 -21.33 -1.29
CA LYS A 172 -27.66 -22.20 -2.47
C LYS A 172 -27.02 -21.49 -3.66
N ILE A 173 -27.26 -20.19 -3.82
CA ILE A 173 -26.74 -19.38 -4.92
C ILE A 173 -25.22 -19.28 -4.82
N THR A 174 -24.71 -18.93 -3.63
CA THR A 174 -23.27 -18.87 -3.38
C THR A 174 -22.62 -20.24 -3.51
N GLU A 175 -23.27 -21.29 -3.02
CA GLU A 175 -22.79 -22.66 -3.17
C GLU A 175 -22.59 -23.03 -4.66
N ASP A 176 -23.61 -22.84 -5.48
CA ASP A 176 -23.57 -23.22 -6.90
C ASP A 176 -22.54 -22.39 -7.68
N ARG A 177 -22.46 -21.07 -7.41
CA ARG A 177 -21.41 -20.18 -7.97
C ARG A 177 -20.02 -20.72 -7.70
N VAL A 178 -19.72 -21.05 -6.44
CA VAL A 178 -18.38 -21.45 -6.01
C VAL A 178 -18.04 -22.86 -6.51
N ARG A 179 -19.01 -23.79 -6.53
CA ARG A 179 -18.82 -25.14 -7.12
C ARG A 179 -18.49 -25.06 -8.61
N ASN A 180 -19.20 -24.21 -9.35
CA ASN A 180 -18.91 -23.99 -10.78
C ASN A 180 -17.49 -23.43 -10.98
N GLU A 181 -17.10 -22.47 -10.15
CA GLU A 181 -15.75 -21.90 -10.20
C GLU A 181 -14.65 -22.93 -9.88
N ILE A 182 -14.86 -23.78 -8.86
CA ILE A 182 -13.94 -24.88 -8.54
C ILE A 182 -13.81 -25.80 -9.76
N ALA A 183 -14.92 -26.24 -10.35
CA ALA A 183 -14.92 -27.14 -11.50
C ALA A 183 -14.18 -26.55 -12.71
N LEU A 184 -14.37 -25.26 -12.99
CA LEU A 184 -13.65 -24.55 -14.06
C LEU A 184 -12.15 -24.48 -13.81
N ARG A 185 -11.74 -24.20 -12.57
CA ARG A 185 -10.32 -24.07 -12.18
C ARG A 185 -9.61 -25.43 -12.13
N THR A 186 -10.31 -26.51 -11.76
CA THR A 186 -9.73 -27.87 -11.71
C THR A 186 -9.68 -28.56 -13.06
N LYS A 187 -10.57 -28.24 -14.01
CA LYS A 187 -10.53 -28.79 -15.38
C LYS A 187 -9.40 -28.21 -16.24
N LYS A 188 -8.82 -27.08 -15.83
CA LYS A 188 -7.82 -26.31 -16.60
C LYS A 188 -6.37 -26.63 -16.19
N LEU A 189 -6.19 -27.59 -15.29
CA LEU A 189 -4.91 -28.16 -14.85
C LEU A 189 -4.80 -29.58 -15.42
#